data_AF-A0AAD8VQI3-F1
#
_entry.id   AF-A0AAD8VQI3-F1
#
_cell.length_a   1.000
_cell.length_b   1.000
_cell.length_c   1.000
_cell.angle_alpha   90.00
_cell.angle_beta   90.00
_cell.angle_gamma   90.00
#
_symmetry.space_group_name_H-M   'P 1'
#
loop_
_entity.id
_entity.type
_entity.pdbx_description
1 polymer ?
#
loop_
_entity_poly.entity_id
_entity_poly.type
_entity_poly.pdbx_seq_one_letter_code
_entity_poly.pdbx_strand_id
1 'polypeptide(L)'
;MGKLVEALEREGYRDGESLFGAPYDFRHAPAAEGQANRELSQFRRALRALVERASRANGDKAVVLVSHSQGGYFTMDFLRRSPLSWRKRFVKHYVMASTGAGGFVVSMQFFASTGNSSSSPPSPATAMSLPSVGRTLPSRFTALPSPVAFGDDMPLVVTRNKSYAARNMPAFLAAAGLPPDMVRLYETRELPVALNLGAPLVPVTCVNGVGCRRRRCWCIGTASTAPRRSPTEMATGW
;
A
#
# COMPACT_ATOMS: atom_id res chain seq x y z
N MET A 1 -11.65 -12.42 3.70
CA MET A 1 -12.84 -11.62 4.11
C MET A 1 -14.02 -12.47 4.59
N GLY A 2 -14.16 -13.75 4.24
CA GLY A 2 -15.31 -14.59 4.68
C GLY A 2 -15.63 -14.51 6.17
N LYS A 3 -14.64 -14.75 7.06
CA LYS A 3 -14.84 -14.64 8.51
C LYS A 3 -15.33 -13.26 9.01
N LEU A 4 -14.97 -12.18 8.31
CA LEU A 4 -15.45 -10.84 8.65
C LEU A 4 -16.93 -10.68 8.25
N VAL A 5 -17.28 -11.15 7.05
CA VAL A 5 -18.66 -11.13 6.55
C VAL A 5 -19.55 -11.96 7.49
N GLU A 6 -19.16 -13.20 7.80
CA GLU A 6 -19.87 -14.08 8.75
C GLU A 6 -20.07 -13.44 10.13
N ALA A 7 -19.08 -12.68 10.60
CA ALA A 7 -19.19 -11.97 11.87
C ALA A 7 -20.21 -10.83 11.80
N LEU A 8 -20.20 -10.04 10.72
CA LEU A 8 -21.17 -8.97 10.51
C LEU A 8 -22.58 -9.52 10.29
N GLU A 9 -22.74 -10.64 9.60
CA GLU A 9 -24.03 -11.30 9.41
C GLU A 9 -24.64 -11.78 10.72
N ARG A 10 -23.80 -12.30 11.64
CA ARG A 10 -24.23 -12.66 13.00
C ARG A 10 -24.72 -11.45 13.81
N GLU A 11 -24.22 -10.25 13.51
CA GLU A 11 -24.69 -8.99 14.10
C GLU A 11 -25.89 -8.38 13.34
N GLY A 12 -26.42 -9.08 12.32
CA GLY A 12 -27.64 -8.70 11.60
C GLY A 12 -27.41 -7.96 10.28
N TYR A 13 -26.16 -7.83 9.80
CA TYR A 13 -25.90 -7.36 8.44
C TYR A 13 -26.33 -8.40 7.39
N ARG A 14 -26.66 -7.94 6.19
CA ARG A 14 -27.10 -8.79 5.08
C ARG A 14 -26.36 -8.41 3.81
N ASP A 15 -25.73 -9.40 3.16
CA ASP A 15 -25.05 -9.20 1.89
C ASP A 15 -26.03 -8.69 0.82
N GLY A 16 -25.60 -7.68 0.05
CA GLY A 16 -26.42 -7.02 -0.97
C GLY A 16 -27.49 -6.05 -0.45
N GLU A 17 -27.73 -5.98 0.87
CA GLU A 17 -28.73 -5.09 1.46
C GLU A 17 -28.13 -4.03 2.39
N SER A 18 -27.33 -4.45 3.37
CA SER A 18 -26.67 -3.57 4.34
C SER A 18 -25.15 -3.77 4.39
N LEU A 19 -24.66 -4.83 3.73
CA LEU A 19 -23.26 -5.13 3.53
C LEU A 19 -22.99 -5.26 2.03
N PHE A 20 -21.95 -4.59 1.54
CA PHE A 20 -21.66 -4.54 0.11
C PHE A 20 -20.18 -4.74 -0.18
N GLY A 21 -19.89 -5.56 -1.17
CA GLY A 21 -18.56 -5.65 -1.78
C GLY A 21 -18.30 -4.52 -2.77
N ALA A 22 -17.08 -3.98 -2.75
CA ALA A 22 -16.60 -3.03 -3.75
C ALA A 22 -15.32 -3.58 -4.41
N PRO A 23 -15.43 -4.56 -5.33
CA PRO A 23 -14.27 -5.15 -5.99
C PRO A 23 -13.58 -4.12 -6.91
N TYR A 24 -12.28 -4.29 -7.07
CA TYR A 24 -11.43 -3.46 -7.93
C TYR A 24 -10.32 -4.29 -8.55
N ASP A 25 -9.75 -3.81 -9.66
CA ASP A 25 -8.57 -4.42 -10.26
C ASP A 25 -7.30 -4.00 -9.50
N PHE A 26 -6.79 -4.90 -8.66
CA PHE A 26 -5.60 -4.67 -7.83
C PHE A 26 -4.29 -4.56 -8.63
N ARG A 27 -4.33 -4.80 -9.94
CA ARG A 27 -3.19 -4.60 -10.86
C ARG A 27 -2.91 -3.12 -11.12
N HIS A 28 -3.91 -2.26 -10.89
CA HIS A 28 -3.82 -0.82 -11.04
C HIS A 28 -3.51 -0.13 -9.72
N ALA A 29 -3.10 1.13 -9.78
CA ALA A 29 -2.72 1.92 -8.62
C ALA A 29 -3.22 3.37 -8.70
N PRO A 30 -3.41 4.03 -7.54
CA PRO A 30 -3.49 5.48 -7.47
C PRO A 30 -2.31 6.16 -8.15
N ALA A 31 -2.60 7.07 -9.07
CA ALA A 31 -1.59 7.89 -9.74
C ALA A 31 -1.76 9.36 -9.34
N ALA A 32 -0.75 10.17 -9.65
CA ALA A 32 -0.77 11.62 -9.47
C ALA A 32 -2.01 12.27 -10.10
N GLU A 33 -2.37 13.47 -9.63
CA GLU A 33 -3.43 14.25 -10.27
C GLU A 33 -3.07 14.60 -11.73
N GLY A 34 -4.08 14.69 -12.59
CA GLY A 34 -3.89 14.91 -14.03
C GLY A 34 -3.48 13.67 -14.83
N GLN A 35 -3.10 12.56 -14.19
CA GLN A 35 -2.75 11.33 -14.89
C GLN A 35 -3.94 10.39 -15.03
N ALA A 36 -4.30 10.11 -16.28
CA ALA A 36 -5.39 9.19 -16.58
C ALA A 36 -5.08 7.78 -16.03
N ASN A 37 -6.04 7.21 -15.31
CA ASN A 37 -6.13 5.79 -14.99
C ASN A 37 -7.61 5.40 -15.10
N ARG A 38 -7.97 4.72 -16.19
CA ARG A 38 -9.36 4.38 -16.52
C ARG A 38 -9.98 3.47 -15.49
N GLU A 39 -9.27 2.40 -15.09
CA GLU A 39 -9.76 1.42 -14.13
C GLU A 39 -10.04 2.05 -12.76
N LEU A 40 -9.13 2.91 -12.29
CA LEU A 40 -9.32 3.59 -11.02
C LEU A 40 -10.47 4.61 -11.08
N SER A 41 -10.61 5.31 -12.20
CA SER A 41 -11.72 6.25 -12.42
C SER A 41 -13.07 5.52 -12.45
N GLN A 42 -13.13 4.35 -13.10
CA GLN A 42 -14.31 3.48 -13.11
C GLN A 42 -14.62 2.96 -11.71
N PHE A 43 -13.62 2.48 -10.98
CA PHE A 43 -13.78 2.05 -9.59
C PHE A 43 -14.33 3.18 -8.71
N ARG A 44 -13.74 4.38 -8.76
CA ARG A 44 -14.23 5.54 -7.98
C ARG A 44 -15.69 5.87 -8.29
N ARG A 45 -16.08 5.86 -9.57
CA ARG A 45 -17.46 6.12 -10.00
C ARG A 45 -18.40 5.03 -9.48
N ALA A 46 -18.01 3.77 -9.60
CA ALA A 46 -18.79 2.63 -9.11
C ALA A 46 -18.95 2.68 -7.58
N LEU A 47 -17.87 2.95 -6.85
CA LEU A 47 -17.87 3.08 -5.40
C LEU A 47 -18.73 4.26 -4.93
N ARG A 48 -18.63 5.43 -5.57
CA ARG A 48 -19.51 6.57 -5.30
C ARG A 48 -20.98 6.20 -5.44
N ALA A 49 -21.34 5.58 -6.57
CA ALA A 49 -22.71 5.18 -6.83
C ALA A 49 -23.19 4.11 -5.81
N LEU A 50 -22.31 3.18 -5.42
CA LEU A 50 -22.61 2.19 -4.39
C LEU A 50 -22.88 2.84 -3.03
N VAL A 51 -22.01 3.76 -2.59
CA VAL A 51 -22.18 4.50 -1.32
C VAL A 51 -23.50 5.27 -1.30
N GLU A 52 -23.80 5.97 -2.39
CA GLU A 52 -25.04 6.75 -2.49
C GLU A 52 -26.30 5.86 -2.52
N ARG A 53 -26.24 4.71 -3.21
CA ARG A 53 -27.34 3.73 -3.19
C ARG A 53 -27.53 3.09 -1.81
N ALA A 54 -26.45 2.64 -1.18
CA ALA A 54 -26.48 2.04 0.15
C ALA A 54 -27.02 3.03 1.20
N SER A 55 -26.62 4.31 1.10
CA SER A 55 -27.14 5.37 1.97
C SER A 55 -28.64 5.57 1.80
N ARG A 56 -29.14 5.72 0.56
CA ARG A 56 -30.58 5.87 0.28
C ARG A 56 -31.39 4.67 0.74
N ALA A 57 -30.92 3.45 0.48
CA ALA A 57 -31.58 2.22 0.91
C ALA A 57 -31.65 2.08 2.44
N ASN A 58 -30.78 2.77 3.18
CA ASN A 58 -30.71 2.75 4.63
C ASN A 58 -31.21 4.07 5.27
N GLY A 59 -32.21 4.72 4.66
CA GLY A 59 -32.84 5.94 5.19
C GLY A 59 -31.90 7.14 5.24
N ASP A 60 -31.11 7.34 4.18
CA ASP A 60 -30.13 8.41 4.02
C ASP A 60 -29.03 8.46 5.11
N LYS A 61 -28.81 7.34 5.80
CA LYS A 61 -27.71 7.21 6.76
C LYS A 61 -26.37 7.12 6.04
N ALA A 62 -25.37 7.79 6.59
CA ALA A 62 -23.99 7.72 6.10
C ALA A 62 -23.39 6.32 6.30
N VAL A 63 -22.56 5.87 5.35
CA VAL A 63 -21.99 4.52 5.33
C VAL A 63 -20.70 4.43 6.14
N VAL A 64 -20.34 3.21 6.56
CA VAL A 64 -19.00 2.90 7.08
C VAL A 64 -18.20 2.22 5.98
N LEU A 65 -17.05 2.77 5.64
CA LEU A 65 -16.12 2.16 4.70
C LEU A 65 -15.16 1.25 5.47
N VAL A 66 -14.91 0.04 4.94
CA VAL A 66 -13.94 -0.89 5.51
C VAL A 66 -12.99 -1.35 4.41
N SER A 67 -11.69 -1.22 4.64
CA SER A 67 -10.66 -1.67 3.69
C SER A 67 -9.62 -2.54 4.37
N HIS A 68 -9.02 -3.46 3.61
CA HIS A 68 -7.92 -4.29 4.06
C HIS A 68 -6.70 -4.15 3.15
N SER A 69 -5.51 -4.01 3.75
CA SER A 69 -4.22 -4.00 3.05
C SER A 69 -4.21 -2.99 1.89
N GLN A 70 -3.95 -3.42 0.66
CA GLN A 70 -3.89 -2.57 -0.54
C GLN A 70 -5.19 -1.78 -0.76
N GLY A 71 -6.34 -2.31 -0.36
CA GLY A 71 -7.62 -1.61 -0.50
C GLY A 71 -7.65 -0.26 0.21
N GLY A 72 -6.82 -0.08 1.25
CA GLY A 72 -6.74 1.19 1.94
C GLY A 72 -6.15 2.33 1.09
N TYR A 73 -5.22 2.04 0.18
CA TYR A 73 -4.73 3.06 -0.77
C TYR A 73 -5.83 3.52 -1.73
N PHE A 74 -6.66 2.59 -2.20
CA PHE A 74 -7.80 2.89 -3.07
C PHE A 74 -8.89 3.67 -2.34
N THR A 75 -9.23 3.29 -1.11
CA THR A 75 -10.21 4.02 -0.30
C THR A 75 -9.71 5.42 0.06
N MET A 76 -8.43 5.56 0.41
CA MET A 76 -7.82 6.85 0.70
C MET A 76 -7.85 7.78 -0.52
N ASP A 77 -7.45 7.26 -1.68
CA ASP A 77 -7.49 7.99 -2.94
C ASP A 77 -8.93 8.40 -3.31
N PHE A 78 -9.91 7.50 -3.15
CA PHE A 78 -11.32 7.80 -3.36
C PHE A 78 -11.84 8.93 -2.45
N LEU A 79 -11.53 8.86 -1.14
CA LEU A 79 -11.95 9.87 -0.17
C LEU A 79 -11.33 11.23 -0.47
N ARG A 80 -10.03 11.27 -0.78
CA ARG A 80 -9.32 12.52 -1.06
C ARG A 80 -9.82 13.23 -2.32
N ARG A 81 -10.18 12.46 -3.34
CA ARG A 81 -10.75 12.98 -4.60
C ARG A 81 -12.25 13.22 -4.53
N SER A 82 -12.88 12.95 -3.39
CA SER A 82 -14.28 13.25 -3.15
C SER A 82 -14.44 14.64 -2.54
N PRO A 83 -15.42 15.45 -2.99
CA PRO A 83 -15.71 16.74 -2.36
C PRO A 83 -15.94 16.59 -0.85
N LEU A 84 -15.48 17.56 -0.05
CA LEU A 84 -15.62 17.50 1.40
C LEU A 84 -17.08 17.46 1.84
N SER A 85 -17.96 18.21 1.18
CA SER A 85 -19.42 18.19 1.41
C SER A 85 -20.00 16.79 1.19
N TRP A 86 -19.56 16.09 0.15
CA TRP A 86 -19.98 14.72 -0.13
C TRP A 86 -19.51 13.75 0.96
N ARG A 87 -18.24 13.85 1.37
CA ARG A 87 -17.68 13.02 2.46
C ARG A 87 -18.46 13.19 3.77
N LYS A 88 -18.72 14.44 4.16
CA LYS A 88 -19.49 14.78 5.37
C LYS A 88 -20.92 14.23 5.33
N ARG A 89 -21.53 14.18 4.14
CA ARG A 89 -22.89 13.67 3.95
C ARG A 89 -22.96 12.15 3.97
N PHE A 90 -22.04 11.47 3.27
CA PHE A 90 -22.20 10.05 2.94
C PHE A 90 -21.28 9.12 3.72
N VAL A 91 -20.21 9.59 4.35
CA VAL A 91 -19.23 8.75 5.03
C VAL A 91 -19.26 9.02 6.53
N LYS A 92 -19.79 8.05 7.28
CA LYS A 92 -19.84 8.11 8.74
C LYS A 92 -18.45 7.88 9.34
N HIS A 93 -17.76 6.84 8.85
CA HIS A 93 -16.49 6.39 9.40
C HIS A 93 -15.71 5.59 8.37
N TYR A 94 -14.38 5.56 8.51
CA TYR A 94 -13.51 4.71 7.72
C TYR A 94 -12.66 3.80 8.62
N VAL A 95 -12.85 2.48 8.50
CA VAL A 95 -12.03 1.48 9.17
C VAL A 95 -10.96 0.98 8.20
N MET A 96 -9.72 1.34 8.49
CA MET A 96 -8.56 0.95 7.70
C MET A 96 -7.79 -0.17 8.42
N ALA A 97 -7.87 -1.40 7.90
CA ALA A 97 -7.20 -2.55 8.49
C ALA A 97 -5.93 -2.93 7.72
N SER A 98 -4.80 -2.98 8.42
CA SER A 98 -3.52 -3.47 7.90
C SER A 98 -2.99 -2.71 6.68
N THR A 99 -3.30 -1.42 6.57
CA THR A 99 -2.74 -0.54 5.53
C THR A 99 -1.64 0.33 6.15
N GLY A 100 -0.39 0.08 5.77
CA GLY A 100 0.70 0.99 6.08
C GLY A 100 0.63 2.19 5.14
N ALA A 101 0.09 3.33 5.59
CA ALA A 101 -0.11 4.50 4.75
C ALA A 101 1.16 4.95 4.01
N GLY A 102 2.34 4.68 4.56
CA GLY A 102 3.64 4.99 3.96
C GLY A 102 4.39 3.83 3.32
N GLY A 103 3.77 2.69 3.06
CA GLY A 103 4.43 1.52 2.47
C GLY A 103 5.17 0.65 3.49
N PHE A 104 5.93 -0.34 3.00
CA PHE A 104 6.61 -1.33 3.84
C PHE A 104 7.96 -1.76 3.29
N VAL A 105 8.99 -1.84 4.12
CA VAL A 105 10.39 -2.16 3.70
C VAL A 105 10.49 -3.50 2.96
N VAL A 106 9.66 -4.49 3.29
CA VAL A 106 9.65 -5.79 2.61
C VAL A 106 9.30 -5.68 1.12
N SER A 107 8.61 -4.63 0.67
CA SER A 107 8.32 -4.44 -0.76
C SER A 107 9.59 -4.19 -1.56
N MET A 108 10.60 -3.55 -0.98
CA MET A 108 11.89 -3.35 -1.64
C MET A 108 12.60 -4.70 -1.88
N GLN A 109 12.41 -5.72 -1.02
CA GLN A 109 13.03 -7.05 -1.22
C GLN A 109 12.52 -7.73 -2.49
N PHE A 110 11.25 -7.50 -2.84
CA PHE A 110 10.68 -7.98 -4.08
C PHE A 110 11.44 -7.42 -5.29
N PHE A 111 11.75 -6.13 -5.31
CA PHE A 111 12.51 -5.53 -6.40
C PHE A 111 13.96 -6.00 -6.43
N ALA A 112 14.62 -6.09 -5.27
CA ALA A 112 16.01 -6.55 -5.18
C ALA A 112 16.20 -8.02 -5.62
N SER A 113 15.20 -8.89 -5.39
CA SER A 113 15.25 -10.30 -5.78
C SER A 113 14.85 -10.54 -7.24
N THR A 114 13.85 -9.81 -7.75
CA THR A 114 13.35 -9.97 -9.13
C THR A 114 14.23 -9.32 -10.20
N GLY A 115 15.00 -8.30 -9.81
CA GLY A 115 16.06 -7.70 -10.62
C GLY A 115 17.23 -8.62 -10.91
N ASN A 116 17.46 -9.60 -10.05
CA ASN A 116 18.65 -10.47 -10.08
C ASN A 116 18.32 -11.96 -10.27
N SER A 117 17.09 -12.29 -10.68
CA SER A 117 16.64 -13.68 -10.79
C SER A 117 17.09 -14.33 -12.09
N SER A 118 18.29 -14.90 -12.06
CA SER A 118 18.63 -16.13 -12.79
C SER A 118 18.68 -17.38 -11.90
N SER A 119 18.47 -17.32 -10.56
CA SER A 119 18.64 -18.54 -9.74
C SER A 119 18.15 -18.50 -8.27
N SER A 120 16.89 -18.21 -7.96
CA SER A 120 16.35 -18.59 -6.64
C SER A 120 14.84 -18.86 -6.65
N PRO A 121 14.36 -19.96 -6.02
CA PRO A 121 12.95 -20.32 -6.03
C PRO A 121 12.13 -19.37 -5.14
N PRO A 122 10.92 -18.97 -5.59
CA PRO A 122 10.05 -18.08 -4.83
C PRO A 122 9.50 -18.77 -3.56
N SER A 123 9.42 -18.02 -2.46
CA SER A 123 8.76 -18.50 -1.23
C SER A 123 7.24 -18.56 -1.42
N PRO A 124 6.48 -19.29 -0.57
CA PRO A 124 5.02 -19.39 -0.68
C PRO A 124 4.28 -18.05 -0.53
N ALA A 125 4.91 -17.01 0.05
CA ALA A 125 4.35 -15.66 0.14
C ALA A 125 4.37 -14.91 -1.21
N THR A 126 5.02 -15.49 -2.22
CA THR A 126 5.21 -14.91 -3.55
C THR A 126 4.11 -15.36 -4.53
N ALA A 127 2.91 -15.76 -4.08
CA ALA A 127 1.81 -16.16 -4.97
C ALA A 127 1.29 -15.04 -5.91
N MET A 128 1.80 -13.81 -5.83
CA MET A 128 1.68 -12.79 -6.89
C MET A 128 2.71 -12.95 -8.03
N SER A 129 3.51 -14.02 -8.02
CA SER A 129 4.60 -14.29 -8.95
C SER A 129 4.15 -15.17 -10.10
N LEU A 130 3.38 -14.60 -11.00
CA LEU A 130 3.71 -14.84 -12.40
C LEU A 130 4.84 -13.85 -12.72
N PRO A 131 6.10 -14.30 -12.94
CA PRO A 131 7.23 -13.39 -13.14
C PRO A 131 7.05 -12.40 -14.30
N SER A 132 6.21 -12.75 -15.28
CA SER A 132 5.84 -11.93 -16.44
C SER A 132 4.84 -10.83 -16.08
N VAL A 133 3.74 -11.17 -15.40
CA VAL A 133 2.79 -10.20 -14.84
C VAL A 133 3.50 -9.34 -13.78
N GLY A 134 4.45 -9.98 -13.07
CA GLY A 134 5.51 -9.55 -12.15
C GLY A 134 6.33 -8.32 -12.53
N ARG A 135 6.37 -7.94 -13.80
CA ARG A 135 7.23 -6.84 -14.26
C ARG A 135 6.51 -5.57 -14.67
N THR A 136 5.20 -5.62 -14.94
CA THR A 136 4.47 -4.52 -15.63
C THR A 136 3.32 -3.89 -14.85
N LEU A 137 3.10 -4.24 -13.57
CA LEU A 137 1.98 -3.72 -12.78
C LEU A 137 2.37 -2.43 -12.05
N PRO A 138 1.66 -1.31 -12.29
CA PRO A 138 1.83 -0.08 -11.54
C PRO A 138 1.66 -0.26 -10.02
N SER A 139 0.78 -1.20 -9.59
CA SER A 139 0.51 -1.46 -8.16
C SER A 139 1.67 -1.97 -7.33
N ARG A 140 2.79 -2.37 -7.95
CA ARG A 140 3.99 -2.79 -7.21
C ARG A 140 4.66 -1.65 -6.48
N PHE A 141 4.53 -0.45 -7.00
CA PHE A 141 5.16 0.73 -6.45
C PHE A 141 4.39 1.30 -5.27
N THR A 142 3.07 1.09 -5.22
CA THR A 142 2.18 1.64 -4.18
C THR A 142 2.58 1.23 -2.76
N ALA A 143 3.24 0.08 -2.64
CA ALA A 143 3.73 -0.48 -1.39
C ALA A 143 5.15 -0.02 -1.00
N LEU A 144 5.84 0.75 -1.85
CA LEU A 144 7.19 1.22 -1.57
C LEU A 144 7.19 2.23 -0.41
N PRO A 145 8.23 2.20 0.44
CA PRO A 145 8.42 3.18 1.51
C PRO A 145 8.36 4.63 1.02
N SER A 146 7.46 5.42 1.62
CA SER A 146 7.36 6.86 1.43
C SER A 146 8.33 7.61 2.36
N PRO A 147 9.02 8.66 1.87
CA PRO A 147 9.81 9.56 2.71
C PRO A 147 9.01 10.19 3.84
N VAL A 148 7.73 10.46 3.63
CA VAL A 148 6.84 11.06 4.64
C VAL A 148 6.68 10.16 5.87
N ALA A 149 6.73 8.84 5.70
CA ALA A 149 6.54 7.89 6.79
C ALA A 149 7.84 7.31 7.35
N PHE A 150 8.87 7.17 6.51
CA PHE A 150 10.15 6.57 6.91
C PHE A 150 11.23 7.61 7.20
N GLY A 151 10.94 8.89 7.00
CA GLY A 151 11.94 9.96 7.05
C GLY A 151 12.88 9.92 5.86
N ASP A 152 13.64 10.99 5.71
CA ASP A 152 14.54 11.14 4.58
C ASP A 152 15.79 10.27 4.73
N ASP A 153 16.34 10.17 5.95
CA ASP A 153 17.68 9.63 6.22
C ASP A 153 17.74 8.19 6.74
N MET A 154 16.61 7.60 7.10
CA MET A 154 16.61 6.22 7.61
C MET A 154 17.07 5.24 6.52
N PRO A 155 18.19 4.52 6.71
CA PRO A 155 18.62 3.53 5.75
C PRO A 155 17.67 2.33 5.79
N LEU A 156 17.04 2.02 4.66
CA LEU A 156 16.11 0.90 4.49
C LEU A 156 16.78 -0.32 3.86
N VAL A 157 17.75 -0.09 2.96
CA VAL A 157 18.59 -1.12 2.35
C VAL A 157 20.04 -0.69 2.42
N VAL A 158 20.90 -1.55 2.96
CA VAL A 158 22.34 -1.31 3.03
C VAL A 158 23.06 -2.34 2.18
N THR A 159 23.87 -1.89 1.23
CA THR A 159 24.76 -2.75 0.43
C THR A 159 26.21 -2.49 0.83
N ARG A 160 27.15 -3.27 0.30
CA ARG A 160 28.59 -3.05 0.54
C ARG A 160 29.05 -1.63 0.20
N ASN A 161 28.49 -1.03 -0.84
CA ASN A 161 29.00 0.22 -1.42
C ASN A 161 28.05 1.41 -1.19
N LYS A 162 26.78 1.17 -0.85
CA LYS A 162 25.75 2.21 -0.78
C LYS A 162 24.58 1.84 0.12
N SER A 163 24.04 2.84 0.81
CA SER A 163 22.77 2.75 1.52
C SER A 163 21.66 3.47 0.77
N TYR A 164 20.46 2.91 0.83
CA TYR A 164 19.25 3.44 0.22
C TYR A 164 18.21 3.72 1.30
N ALA A 165 17.63 4.91 1.23
CA ALA A 165 16.57 5.42 2.09
C ALA A 165 15.31 5.68 1.25
N ALA A 166 14.18 6.02 1.89
CA ALA A 166 12.95 6.29 1.16
C ALA A 166 13.11 7.45 0.15
N ARG A 167 13.90 8.48 0.49
CA ARG A 167 14.15 9.65 -0.39
C ARG A 167 14.81 9.31 -1.72
N ASN A 168 15.63 8.25 -1.76
CA ASN A 168 16.41 7.87 -2.95
C ASN A 168 15.89 6.58 -3.60
N MET A 169 14.60 6.31 -3.45
CA MET A 169 13.92 5.15 -4.04
C MET A 169 14.17 4.98 -5.56
N PRO A 170 14.18 6.03 -6.41
CA PRO A 170 14.51 5.85 -7.83
C PRO A 170 15.91 5.26 -8.05
N ALA A 171 16.90 5.69 -7.26
CA ALA A 171 18.25 5.15 -7.31
C ALA A 171 18.31 3.69 -6.82
N PHE A 172 17.48 3.32 -5.84
CA PHE A 172 17.32 1.93 -5.42
C PHE A 172 16.72 1.08 -6.54
N LEU A 173 15.64 1.54 -7.18
CA LEU A 173 14.97 0.81 -8.26
C LEU A 173 15.91 0.60 -9.46
N ALA A 174 16.68 1.62 -9.84
CA ALA A 174 17.71 1.51 -10.88
C ALA A 174 18.81 0.50 -10.50
N ALA A 175 19.30 0.54 -9.26
CA ALA A 175 20.29 -0.41 -8.76
C ALA A 175 19.75 -1.85 -8.63
N ALA A 176 18.43 -1.98 -8.45
CA ALA A 176 17.71 -3.25 -8.50
C ALA A 176 17.45 -3.73 -9.95
N GLY A 177 18.02 -3.09 -10.97
CA GLY A 177 17.94 -3.55 -12.36
C GLY A 177 16.63 -3.24 -13.08
N LEU A 178 15.82 -2.30 -12.58
CA LEU A 178 14.63 -1.86 -13.31
C LEU A 178 15.02 -0.99 -14.52
N PRO A 179 14.35 -1.15 -15.66
CA PRO A 179 14.65 -0.35 -16.83
C PRO A 179 14.24 1.13 -16.60
N PRO A 180 14.90 2.10 -17.28
CA PRO A 180 14.71 3.53 -17.02
C PRO A 180 13.27 4.02 -17.17
N ASP A 181 12.48 3.41 -18.06
CA ASP A 181 11.06 3.70 -18.26
C ASP A 181 10.20 3.31 -17.04
N MET A 182 10.51 2.20 -16.37
CA MET A 182 9.83 1.79 -15.14
C MET A 182 10.20 2.66 -13.94
N VAL A 183 11.46 3.11 -13.87
CA VAL A 183 11.88 4.09 -12.84
C VAL A 183 11.16 5.42 -13.07
N ARG A 184 11.09 5.89 -14.32
CA ARG A 184 10.32 7.09 -14.67
C ARG A 184 8.83 6.94 -14.37
N LEU A 185 8.25 5.74 -14.55
CA LEU A 185 6.87 5.45 -14.19
C LEU A 185 6.64 5.63 -12.68
N TYR A 186 7.55 5.13 -11.84
CA TYR A 186 7.51 5.36 -10.39
C TYR A 186 7.57 6.86 -10.05
N GLU A 187 8.57 7.56 -10.59
CA GLU A 187 8.82 8.98 -10.31
C GLU A 187 7.66 9.87 -10.71
N THR A 188 7.06 9.62 -11.87
CA THR A 188 6.01 10.48 -12.42
C THR A 188 4.63 10.14 -11.89
N ARG A 189 4.36 8.87 -11.54
CA ARG A 189 2.99 8.42 -11.19
C ARG A 189 2.77 8.16 -9.72
N GLU A 190 3.69 7.46 -9.08
CA GLU A 190 3.49 6.86 -7.75
C GLU A 190 4.14 7.69 -6.65
N LEU A 191 5.35 8.21 -6.91
CA LEU A 191 6.06 9.07 -5.95
C LEU A 191 5.24 10.30 -5.53
N PRO A 192 4.55 11.04 -6.42
CA PRO A 192 3.71 12.17 -6.00
C PRO A 192 2.55 11.77 -5.08
N VAL A 193 2.02 10.55 -5.24
CA VAL A 193 0.98 10.00 -4.36
C VAL A 193 1.59 9.64 -3.01
N ALA A 194 2.75 8.97 -3.01
CA ALA A 194 3.47 8.57 -1.79
C ALA A 194 3.93 9.79 -0.95
N LEU A 195 4.28 10.89 -1.60
CA LEU A 195 4.67 12.15 -0.94
C LEU A 195 3.48 12.93 -0.35
N ASN A 196 2.26 12.57 -0.75
CA ASN A 196 1.07 13.29 -0.33
C ASN A 196 0.16 12.36 0.49
N LEU A 197 0.51 12.11 1.75
CA LEU A 197 -0.28 11.27 2.68
C LEU A 197 -1.34 12.07 3.46
N GLY A 198 -1.95 13.07 2.81
CA GLY A 198 -2.94 13.96 3.45
C GLY A 198 -4.14 13.21 4.05
N ALA A 199 -4.66 13.72 5.16
CA ALA A 199 -5.77 13.10 5.89
C ALA A 199 -7.04 12.99 5.03
N PRO A 200 -7.83 11.90 5.17
CA PRO A 200 -9.06 11.72 4.40
C PRO A 200 -10.21 12.65 4.84
N LEU A 201 -10.04 13.41 5.92
CA LEU A 201 -11.02 14.34 6.50
C LEU A 201 -12.39 13.70 6.77
N VAL A 202 -12.35 12.45 7.22
CA VAL A 202 -13.47 11.70 7.82
C VAL A 202 -12.96 11.03 9.09
N PRO A 203 -13.82 10.66 10.05
CA PRO A 203 -13.41 9.83 11.18
C PRO A 203 -12.76 8.52 10.71
N VAL A 204 -11.59 8.18 11.24
CA VAL A 204 -10.83 6.99 10.85
C VAL A 204 -10.46 6.15 12.07
N THR A 205 -10.62 4.83 11.95
CA THR A 205 -9.99 3.85 12.84
C THR A 205 -8.94 3.07 12.07
N CYS A 206 -7.69 3.11 12.53
CA CYS A 206 -6.61 2.30 11.96
C CYS A 206 -6.38 1.05 12.82
N VAL A 207 -6.59 -0.13 12.23
CA VAL A 207 -6.34 -1.41 12.90
C VAL A 207 -5.07 -2.01 12.31
N ASN A 208 -3.97 -1.94 13.06
CA ASN A 208 -2.66 -2.41 12.64
C ASN A 208 -2.11 -3.42 13.65
N GLY A 209 -1.53 -4.52 13.18
CA GLY A 209 -0.82 -5.44 14.05
C GLY A 209 0.44 -4.80 14.64
N VAL A 210 0.63 -4.91 15.94
CA VAL A 210 1.84 -4.47 16.67
C VAL A 210 2.52 -5.68 17.32
N GLY A 211 3.80 -5.55 17.69
CA GLY A 211 4.55 -6.65 18.35
C GLY A 211 5.02 -7.78 17.44
N CYS A 212 4.55 -7.87 16.20
CA CYS A 212 5.10 -8.81 15.21
C CYS A 212 6.47 -8.34 14.73
N ARG A 213 7.49 -9.22 14.75
CA ARG A 213 8.84 -8.90 14.26
C ARG A 213 8.78 -8.56 12.76
N ARG A 214 8.97 -7.27 12.42
CA ARG A 214 9.04 -6.78 11.04
C ARG A 214 10.43 -6.22 10.75
N ARG A 215 10.88 -6.37 9.52
CA ARG A 215 12.14 -5.79 9.06
C ARG A 215 11.98 -4.27 8.95
N ARG A 216 12.83 -3.53 9.66
CA ARG A 216 12.97 -2.06 9.53
C ARG A 216 14.04 -1.65 8.52
N CYS A 217 15.03 -2.51 8.34
CA CYS A 217 16.14 -2.37 7.40
C CYS A 217 16.64 -3.78 7.05
N TRP A 218 17.32 -3.97 5.92
CA TRP A 218 18.12 -5.17 5.69
C TRP A 218 19.42 -4.87 4.93
N CYS A 219 20.40 -5.75 5.10
CA CYS A 219 21.70 -5.67 4.43
C CYS A 219 21.81 -6.70 3.30
N ILE A 220 22.35 -6.30 2.15
CA ILE A 220 22.68 -7.18 1.02
C ILE A 220 24.19 -7.41 1.02
N GLY A 221 24.62 -8.64 1.30
CA GLY A 221 26.01 -9.08 1.29
C GLY A 221 26.13 -10.60 1.36
N THR A 222 27.25 -11.17 0.88
CA THR A 222 27.57 -12.58 1.07
C THR A 222 27.91 -12.84 2.54
N ALA A 223 27.47 -13.96 3.11
CA ALA A 223 27.60 -14.30 4.53
C ALA A 223 29.06 -14.46 5.04
N SER A 224 30.06 -14.10 4.24
CA SER A 224 31.48 -14.29 4.52
C SER A 224 32.10 -13.16 5.36
N THR A 225 31.47 -11.98 5.48
CA THR A 225 32.10 -10.81 6.13
C THR A 225 31.17 -9.98 7.01
N ALA A 226 30.19 -10.60 7.68
CA ALA A 226 29.51 -9.92 8.78
C ALA A 226 30.44 -9.93 10.02
N PRO A 227 30.89 -8.78 10.56
CA PRO A 227 31.48 -8.79 11.89
C PRO A 227 30.39 -9.25 12.85
N ARG A 228 30.67 -10.30 13.63
CA ARG A 228 29.80 -10.77 14.71
C ARG A 228 29.69 -9.67 15.77
N ARG A 229 28.77 -8.73 15.60
CA ARG A 229 28.31 -7.88 16.71
C ARG A 229 27.09 -8.55 17.32
N SER A 230 27.17 -8.75 18.63
CA SER A 230 26.13 -9.40 19.42
C SER A 230 24.87 -8.51 19.45
N PRO A 231 23.67 -9.09 19.64
CA PRO A 231 22.40 -8.35 19.65
C PRO A 231 22.30 -7.24 20.71
N THR A 232 23.23 -7.21 21.65
CA THR A 232 23.24 -6.29 22.80
C THR A 232 23.76 -4.88 22.44
N GLU A 233 24.52 -4.71 21.36
CA GLU A 233 25.10 -3.41 20.99
C GLU A 233 24.14 -2.47 20.24
N MET A 234 22.99 -2.94 19.76
CA MET A 234 21.98 -2.09 19.09
C MET A 234 20.98 -1.44 20.06
N ALA A 235 21.08 -1.69 21.37
CA ALA A 235 20.12 -1.21 22.36
C ALA A 235 20.52 0.10 23.08
N THR A 236 21.70 0.67 22.80
CA THR A 236 22.16 1.91 23.43
C THR A 236 22.58 2.93 22.39
N GLY A 237 21.62 3.72 21.95
CA GLY A 237 21.81 4.88 21.09
C GLY A 237 20.47 5.59 21.03
N TRP A 238 20.29 6.52 21.96
CA TRP A 238 19.09 7.31 22.21
C TRP A 238 18.52 7.95 20.94
#